data_AF-A0A1F2R7E0-F1
#
_entry.id   AF-A0A1F2R7E0-F1
#
_cell.length_a   1.000
_cell.length_b   1.000
_cell.length_c   1.000
_cell.angle_alpha   90.00
_cell.angle_beta   90.00
_cell.angle_gamma   90.00
#
_symmetry.space_group_name_H-M   'P 1'
#
loop_
_entity.id
_entity.type
_entity.pdbx_description
1 polymer ?
#
loop_
_entity_poly.entity_id
_entity_poly.type
_entity_poly.pdbx_seq_one_letter_code
_entity_poly.pdbx_strand_id
1 'polypeptide(L)'
;MAVTQKLACRVERIVSHGGRVYTVVLRPERPSPVFRPGQFLHLALDPYDATGFWPESRVFSIASSPWERDRLCITYSVVGRFTTRMEAELTEGCEIWVKMPYGDFVVKSSTDVVLLAGGTGMTAFTAFLDGSAPAASQSICLAYGARMRSLLIYRDLVRRCTRKLPRLDVSYFIEERSGNVGNDDHGDGREAAPEASQREREQIGRVSVAALWPRIPRPKDADYYISGPPAMLRSVSQDLRDRGIASEAIHIDAWE
;
A
#
# COMPACT_ATOMS: atom_id res chain seq x y z
N MET A 1 13.55 0.57 -19.85
CA MET A 1 12.86 1.38 -18.82
C MET A 1 11.63 2.00 -19.46
N ALA A 2 10.48 2.01 -18.78
CA ALA A 2 9.29 2.68 -19.30
C ALA A 2 9.57 4.19 -19.38
N VAL A 3 9.25 4.81 -20.51
CA VAL A 3 9.39 6.26 -20.70
C VAL A 3 8.32 6.94 -19.86
N THR A 4 8.71 7.86 -18.99
CA THR A 4 7.78 8.67 -18.21
C THR A 4 6.91 9.52 -19.13
N GLN A 5 5.60 9.53 -18.87
CA GLN A 5 4.62 10.29 -19.64
C GLN A 5 3.78 11.17 -18.72
N LYS A 6 3.34 12.30 -19.28
CA LYS A 6 2.31 13.16 -18.70
C LYS A 6 0.97 12.74 -19.29
N LEU A 7 -0.05 12.66 -18.44
CA LEU A 7 -1.39 12.21 -18.79
C LEU A 7 -2.42 13.10 -18.11
N ALA A 8 -3.39 13.58 -18.88
CA ALA A 8 -4.64 14.04 -18.29
C ALA A 8 -5.42 12.83 -17.79
N CYS A 9 -5.99 12.94 -16.59
CA CYS A 9 -6.82 11.93 -15.97
C CYS A 9 -8.12 12.56 -15.50
N ARG A 10 -9.24 11.90 -15.79
CA ARG A 10 -10.51 12.23 -15.16
C ARG A 10 -10.62 11.49 -13.83
N VAL A 11 -11.01 12.19 -12.77
CA VAL A 11 -11.40 11.56 -11.51
C VAL A 11 -12.71 10.82 -11.74
N GLU A 12 -12.66 9.49 -11.71
CA GLU A 12 -13.83 8.65 -11.94
C GLU A 12 -14.61 8.44 -10.66
N ARG A 13 -13.90 8.22 -9.54
CA ARG A 13 -14.52 7.95 -8.24
C ARG A 13 -13.63 8.37 -7.08
N ILE A 14 -14.25 8.88 -6.01
CA ILE A 14 -13.57 9.17 -4.74
C ILE A 14 -14.24 8.35 -3.63
N VAL A 15 -13.47 7.55 -2.93
CA VAL A 15 -13.94 6.75 -1.79
C VAL A 15 -13.35 7.29 -0.50
N SER A 16 -14.20 7.77 0.41
CA SER A 16 -13.80 8.12 1.78
C SER A 16 -13.81 6.87 2.66
N HIS A 17 -12.72 6.65 3.39
CA HIS A 17 -12.57 5.53 4.32
C HIS A 17 -12.69 5.94 5.79
N GLY A 18 -13.06 7.20 6.05
CA GLY A 18 -12.96 7.80 7.38
C GLY A 18 -11.51 8.15 7.74
N GLY A 19 -11.32 8.84 8.87
CA GLY A 19 -9.99 9.25 9.33
C GLY A 19 -9.22 10.15 8.35
N ARG A 20 -9.93 10.85 7.45
CA ARG A 20 -9.38 11.65 6.34
C ARG A 20 -8.43 10.84 5.43
N VAL A 21 -8.81 9.60 5.14
CA VAL A 21 -8.16 8.71 4.17
C VAL A 21 -9.08 8.51 2.98
N TYR A 22 -8.54 8.68 1.77
CA TYR A 22 -9.29 8.64 0.53
C TYR A 22 -8.61 7.76 -0.50
N THR A 23 -9.39 6.99 -1.26
CA THR A 23 -8.94 6.37 -2.52
C THR A 23 -9.53 7.13 -3.70
N VAL A 24 -8.70 7.49 -4.66
CA VAL A 24 -9.11 8.16 -5.90
C VAL A 24 -8.88 7.20 -7.06
N VAL A 25 -9.95 6.94 -7.81
CA VAL A 25 -9.91 6.20 -9.07
C VAL A 25 -9.83 7.20 -10.21
N LEU A 26 -8.84 7.03 -11.07
CA LEU A 26 -8.50 7.90 -12.18
C LEU A 26 -8.64 7.13 -13.48
N ARG A 27 -9.32 7.74 -14.46
CA ARG A 27 -9.38 7.27 -15.84
C ARG A 27 -8.44 8.14 -16.69
N PRO A 28 -7.25 7.64 -17.09
CA PRO A 28 -6.37 8.38 -17.99
C PRO A 28 -7.02 8.55 -19.36
N GLU A 29 -6.70 9.66 -20.03
CA GLU A 29 -7.19 9.98 -21.39
C GLU A 29 -6.82 8.92 -22.45
N ARG A 30 -5.75 8.17 -22.17
CA ARG A 30 -5.19 7.09 -23.00
C ARG A 30 -4.55 6.05 -22.09
N PRO A 31 -4.31 4.81 -22.56
CA PRO A 31 -3.71 3.76 -21.74
C PRO A 31 -2.40 4.22 -21.10
N SER A 32 -2.31 4.13 -19.77
CA SER A 32 -1.16 4.54 -18.98
C SER A 32 0.11 3.80 -19.43
N PRO A 33 1.31 4.39 -19.28
CA PRO A 33 2.55 3.68 -19.53
C PRO A 33 2.68 2.48 -18.57
N VAL A 34 3.32 1.42 -19.03
CA VAL A 34 3.61 0.25 -18.20
C VAL A 34 4.45 0.66 -17.00
N PHE A 35 4.07 0.22 -15.82
CA PHE A 35 4.78 0.45 -14.57
C PHE A 35 5.03 -0.88 -13.84
N ARG A 36 5.95 -0.86 -12.87
CA ARG A 36 6.28 -2.01 -12.02
C ARG A 36 5.62 -1.83 -10.64
N PRO A 37 5.23 -2.93 -9.96
CA PRO A 37 4.78 -2.85 -8.58
C PRO A 37 5.75 -2.07 -7.68
N GLY A 38 5.21 -1.15 -6.89
CA GLY A 38 5.98 -0.24 -6.02
C GLY A 38 6.34 1.11 -6.65
N GLN A 39 6.14 1.29 -7.97
CA GLN A 39 6.28 2.59 -8.61
C GLN A 39 5.17 3.58 -8.25
N PHE A 40 5.48 4.86 -8.38
CA PHE A 40 4.58 5.96 -8.05
C PHE A 40 4.32 6.89 -9.23
N LEU A 41 3.34 7.76 -9.08
CA LEU A 41 3.03 8.88 -9.98
C LEU A 41 3.16 10.21 -9.24
N HIS A 42 3.48 11.28 -9.97
CA HIS A 42 3.24 12.65 -9.50
C HIS A 42 1.81 13.04 -9.89
N LEU A 43 1.03 13.56 -8.95
CA LEU A 43 -0.30 14.12 -9.19
C LEU A 43 -0.27 15.63 -9.02
N ALA A 44 -0.72 16.35 -10.03
CA ALA A 44 -0.95 17.80 -10.02
C ALA A 44 -2.45 18.08 -10.11
N LEU A 45 -2.93 19.00 -9.26
CA LEU A 45 -4.30 19.50 -9.29
C LEU A 45 -4.48 20.58 -10.35
N ASP A 46 -3.46 21.40 -10.55
CA ASP A 46 -3.50 22.50 -11.52
C ASP A 46 -3.33 21.97 -12.95
N PRO A 47 -3.97 22.63 -13.95
CA PRO A 47 -3.78 22.30 -15.35
C PRO A 47 -2.31 22.37 -15.77
N TYR A 48 -1.88 21.47 -16.64
CA TYR A 48 -0.56 21.49 -17.26
C TYR A 48 -0.63 22.00 -18.70
N ASP A 49 0.14 23.05 -18.99
CA ASP A 49 0.39 23.55 -20.35
C ASP A 49 1.71 22.94 -20.87
N ALA A 50 1.70 22.38 -22.08
CA ALA A 50 2.87 21.79 -22.71
C ALA A 50 4.04 22.76 -22.92
N THR A 51 3.78 24.06 -22.98
CA THR A 51 4.78 25.13 -23.11
C THR A 51 5.35 25.60 -21.77
N GLY A 52 4.70 25.23 -20.66
CA GLY A 52 5.04 25.66 -19.31
C GLY A 52 5.79 24.62 -18.48
N PHE A 53 6.06 24.99 -17.22
CA PHE A 53 6.63 24.07 -16.23
C PHE A 53 5.58 23.08 -15.72
N TRP A 54 6.05 21.93 -15.22
CA TRP A 54 5.18 20.99 -14.51
C TRP A 54 4.63 21.66 -13.24
N PRO A 55 3.31 21.58 -12.96
CA PRO A 55 2.73 22.26 -11.79
C PRO A 55 3.19 21.64 -10.47
N GLU A 56 2.83 22.30 -9.36
CA GLU A 56 3.03 21.70 -8.04
C GLU A 56 2.34 20.32 -8.01
N SER A 57 3.07 19.32 -7.52
CA SER A 57 2.57 17.95 -7.41
C SER A 57 3.05 17.26 -6.15
N ARG A 58 2.38 16.17 -5.79
CA ARG A 58 2.87 15.20 -4.80
C ARG A 58 2.89 13.80 -5.38
N VAL A 59 3.73 12.97 -4.79
CA VAL A 59 3.94 11.58 -5.21
C VAL A 59 2.96 10.66 -4.49
N PHE A 60 2.41 9.70 -5.22
CA PHE A 60 1.51 8.67 -4.68
C PHE A 60 1.84 7.32 -5.33
N SER A 61 2.04 6.27 -4.52
CA SER A 61 2.24 4.92 -5.06
C SER A 61 1.01 4.51 -5.86
N ILE A 62 1.24 3.82 -6.98
CA ILE A 62 0.15 3.35 -7.84
C ILE A 62 -0.44 2.10 -7.20
N ALA A 63 -1.68 2.21 -6.74
CA ALA A 63 -2.36 1.16 -5.98
C ALA A 63 -3.12 0.17 -6.88
N SER A 64 -3.35 0.49 -8.17
CA SER A 64 -4.01 -0.38 -9.15
C SER A 64 -3.04 -1.38 -9.78
N SER A 65 -3.61 -2.36 -10.48
CA SER A 65 -2.84 -3.38 -11.17
C SER A 65 -2.10 -2.80 -12.38
N PRO A 66 -0.82 -3.17 -12.64
CA PRO A 66 -0.09 -2.79 -13.85
C PRO A 66 -0.74 -3.23 -15.16
N TRP A 67 -1.67 -4.19 -15.09
CA TRP A 67 -2.40 -4.73 -16.23
C TRP A 67 -3.65 -3.92 -16.58
N GLU A 68 -4.14 -3.07 -15.66
CA GLU A 68 -5.29 -2.17 -15.85
C GLU A 68 -4.82 -0.79 -16.34
N ARG A 69 -4.47 -0.68 -17.63
CA ARG A 69 -3.86 0.55 -18.17
C ARG A 69 -4.86 1.69 -18.37
N ASP A 70 -6.15 1.39 -18.41
CA ASP A 70 -7.25 2.33 -18.50
C ASP A 70 -7.75 2.83 -17.14
N ARG A 71 -7.10 2.38 -16.04
CA ARG A 71 -7.50 2.75 -14.68
C ARG A 71 -6.31 2.85 -13.73
N LEU A 72 -6.16 4.01 -13.10
CA LEU A 72 -5.18 4.24 -12.06
C LEU A 72 -5.88 4.43 -10.71
N CYS A 73 -5.33 3.86 -9.64
CA CYS A 73 -5.81 4.10 -8.29
C CYS A 73 -4.68 4.66 -7.44
N ILE A 74 -4.98 5.69 -6.64
CA ILE A 74 -4.12 6.15 -5.56
C ILE A 74 -4.90 6.16 -4.25
N THR A 75 -4.20 6.04 -3.13
CA THR A 75 -4.80 6.29 -1.81
C THR A 75 -3.90 7.22 -1.03
N TYR A 76 -4.51 8.22 -0.37
CA TYR A 76 -3.78 9.21 0.41
C TYR A 76 -4.47 9.49 1.75
N SER A 77 -3.68 9.94 2.71
CA SER A 77 -4.14 10.52 3.98
C SER A 77 -3.93 12.02 3.97
N VAL A 78 -4.85 12.78 4.56
CA VAL A 78 -4.73 14.24 4.63
C VAL A 78 -3.79 14.65 5.76
N VAL A 79 -2.54 14.97 5.41
CA VAL A 79 -1.47 15.29 6.37
C VAL A 79 -0.75 16.61 6.09
N GLY A 80 -0.80 17.13 4.87
CA GLY A 80 -0.12 18.36 4.47
C GLY A 80 -0.99 19.31 3.64
N ARG A 81 -0.42 20.46 3.27
CA ARG A 81 -1.12 21.50 2.50
C ARG A 81 -1.68 20.96 1.19
N PHE A 82 -0.89 20.22 0.42
CA PHE A 82 -1.30 19.66 -0.87
C PHE A 82 -2.44 18.63 -0.71
N THR A 83 -2.35 17.70 0.25
CA THR A 83 -3.44 16.73 0.48
C THR A 83 -4.69 17.36 1.09
N THR A 84 -4.55 18.46 1.84
CA THR A 84 -5.71 19.25 2.32
C THR A 84 -6.40 19.93 1.15
N ARG A 85 -5.61 20.45 0.20
CA ARG A 85 -6.10 20.98 -1.06
C ARG A 85 -6.81 19.90 -1.90
N MET A 86 -6.24 18.69 -1.98
CA MET A 86 -6.90 17.56 -2.64
C MET A 86 -8.25 17.22 -2.02
N GLU A 87 -8.35 17.18 -0.68
CA GLU A 87 -9.62 16.93 0.03
C GLU A 87 -10.67 18.00 -0.28
N ALA A 88 -10.27 19.25 -0.46
CA ALA A 88 -11.17 20.38 -0.72
C ALA A 88 -11.58 20.53 -2.19
N GLU A 89 -10.67 20.22 -3.13
CA GLU A 89 -10.85 20.54 -4.56
C GLU A 89 -11.21 19.32 -5.43
N LEU A 90 -10.80 18.10 -5.05
CA LEU A 90 -11.09 16.93 -5.87
C LEU A 90 -12.58 16.59 -5.82
N THR A 91 -13.17 16.56 -7.00
CA THR A 91 -14.55 16.10 -7.21
C THR A 91 -14.60 15.06 -8.32
N GLU A 92 -15.55 14.14 -8.25
CA GLU A 92 -15.78 13.19 -9.34
C GLU A 92 -16.12 13.95 -10.63
N GLY A 93 -15.48 13.56 -11.74
CA GLY A 93 -15.61 14.19 -13.04
C GLY A 93 -14.59 15.28 -13.36
N CYS A 94 -13.85 15.82 -12.37
CA CYS A 94 -12.81 16.81 -12.64
C CYS A 94 -11.61 16.19 -13.36
N GLU A 95 -10.85 17.04 -14.07
CA GLU A 95 -9.60 16.65 -14.71
C GLU A 95 -8.42 17.03 -13.81
N ILE A 96 -7.45 16.12 -13.72
CA ILE A 96 -6.17 16.33 -13.06
C ILE A 96 -5.05 15.84 -13.97
N TRP A 97 -3.80 16.18 -13.63
CA TRP A 97 -2.64 15.74 -14.39
C TRP A 97 -1.78 14.78 -13.57
N VAL A 98 -1.34 13.70 -14.22
CA VAL A 98 -0.37 12.77 -13.63
C VAL A 98 0.87 12.67 -14.49
N LYS A 99 2.02 12.41 -13.85
CA LYS A 99 3.29 12.12 -14.51
C LYS A 99 3.87 10.82 -13.95
N MET A 100 4.04 9.82 -14.80
CA MET A 100 4.33 8.45 -14.38
C MET A 100 4.99 7.59 -15.48
N PRO A 101 5.60 6.44 -15.16
CA PRO A 101 5.91 5.99 -13.80
C PRO A 101 7.23 6.56 -13.29
N TYR A 102 7.38 6.53 -11.97
CA TYR A 102 8.59 6.90 -11.23
C TYR A 102 8.91 5.88 -10.14
N GLY A 103 10.16 5.94 -9.64
CA GLY A 103 10.61 5.16 -8.50
C GLY A 103 11.29 3.84 -8.88
N ASP A 104 12.26 3.47 -8.05
CA ASP A 104 13.03 2.23 -8.12
C ASP A 104 12.70 1.27 -6.97
N PHE A 105 11.78 1.67 -6.08
CA PHE A 105 11.21 0.80 -5.06
C PHE A 105 10.34 -0.26 -5.75
N VAL A 106 10.96 -1.39 -6.11
CA VAL A 106 10.29 -2.49 -6.79
C VAL A 106 10.55 -3.78 -6.03
N VAL A 107 9.46 -4.46 -5.66
CA VAL A 107 9.54 -5.73 -4.94
C VAL A 107 10.05 -6.82 -5.88
N LYS A 108 11.17 -7.45 -5.51
CA LYS A 108 11.77 -8.54 -6.26
C LYS A 108 11.04 -9.85 -5.95
N SER A 109 10.85 -10.69 -6.96
CA SER A 109 10.16 -11.97 -6.83
C SER A 109 11.11 -13.18 -6.75
N SER A 110 12.41 -12.95 -6.59
CA SER A 110 13.47 -13.98 -6.61
C SER A 110 13.83 -14.55 -5.24
N THR A 111 13.43 -13.88 -4.17
CA THR A 111 13.83 -14.12 -2.77
C THR A 111 12.60 -14.08 -1.87
N ASP A 112 12.65 -14.67 -0.67
CA ASP A 112 11.57 -14.49 0.30
C ASP A 112 11.45 -12.99 0.64
N VAL A 113 10.22 -12.48 0.77
CA VAL A 113 10.01 -11.04 1.03
C VAL A 113 9.16 -10.80 2.26
N VAL A 114 9.53 -9.72 2.96
CA VAL A 114 8.82 -9.23 4.13
C VAL A 114 8.34 -7.81 3.83
N LEU A 115 7.02 -7.64 3.78
CA LEU A 115 6.35 -6.38 3.47
C LEU A 115 5.83 -5.76 4.76
N LEU A 116 6.29 -4.56 5.10
CA LEU A 116 5.91 -3.84 6.32
C LEU A 116 5.21 -2.54 5.92
N ALA A 117 3.88 -2.54 6.03
CA ALA A 117 3.01 -1.43 5.63
C ALA A 117 2.37 -0.73 6.83
N GLY A 118 2.43 0.60 6.85
CA GLY A 118 1.66 1.43 7.79
C GLY A 118 0.66 2.32 7.05
N GLY A 119 -0.64 2.17 7.37
CA GLY A 119 -1.72 2.95 6.78
C GLY A 119 -1.71 2.89 5.25
N THR A 120 -1.69 4.05 4.59
CA THR A 120 -1.64 4.13 3.13
C THR A 120 -0.35 3.56 2.53
N GLY A 121 0.71 3.31 3.31
CA GLY A 121 1.93 2.61 2.87
C GLY A 121 1.66 1.25 2.19
N MET A 122 0.51 0.64 2.49
CA MET A 122 0.05 -0.57 1.84
C MET A 122 -0.05 -0.45 0.30
N THR A 123 -0.27 0.75 -0.25
CA THR A 123 -0.37 0.97 -1.70
C THR A 123 0.90 0.60 -2.46
N ALA A 124 2.07 0.66 -1.82
CA ALA A 124 3.33 0.24 -2.44
C ALA A 124 3.36 -1.27 -2.75
N PHE A 125 2.50 -2.07 -2.09
CA PHE A 125 2.51 -3.53 -2.17
C PHE A 125 1.31 -4.13 -2.88
N THR A 126 0.24 -3.37 -3.14
CA THR A 126 -1.01 -3.92 -3.71
C THR A 126 -0.78 -4.57 -5.07
N ALA A 127 -0.08 -3.88 -5.97
CA ALA A 127 0.26 -4.39 -7.30
C ALA A 127 1.13 -5.66 -7.25
N PHE A 128 2.03 -5.76 -6.28
CA PHE A 128 2.90 -6.92 -6.11
C PHE A 128 2.09 -8.13 -5.61
N LEU A 129 1.26 -7.92 -4.59
CA LEU A 129 0.41 -8.98 -4.02
C LEU A 129 -0.62 -9.49 -5.02
N ASP A 130 -1.26 -8.59 -5.78
CA ASP A 130 -2.26 -8.96 -6.77
C ASP A 130 -1.62 -9.67 -7.98
N GLY A 131 -0.45 -9.19 -8.43
CA GLY A 131 0.32 -9.77 -9.53
C GLY A 131 1.08 -11.06 -9.21
N SER A 132 1.27 -11.40 -7.93
CA SER A 132 2.01 -12.59 -7.52
C SER A 132 1.31 -13.88 -7.99
N ALA A 133 2.09 -14.86 -8.45
CA ALA A 133 1.57 -16.12 -8.98
C ALA A 133 1.47 -17.20 -7.87
N PRO A 134 0.42 -18.05 -7.85
CA PRO A 134 0.28 -19.14 -6.87
C PRO A 134 1.46 -20.13 -6.84
N ALA A 135 2.06 -20.37 -8.01
CA ALA A 135 3.17 -21.30 -8.19
C ALA A 135 4.53 -20.71 -7.81
N ALA A 136 4.58 -19.45 -7.35
CA ALA A 136 5.83 -18.85 -6.88
C ALA A 136 6.37 -19.61 -5.67
N SER A 137 7.66 -19.94 -5.70
CA SER A 137 8.36 -20.59 -4.60
C SER A 137 8.67 -19.64 -3.43
N GLN A 138 8.63 -18.33 -3.71
CA GLN A 138 8.82 -17.24 -2.76
C GLN A 138 7.78 -17.27 -1.64
N SER A 139 8.25 -17.14 -0.41
CA SER A 139 7.41 -16.86 0.76
C SER A 139 7.21 -15.36 0.91
N ILE A 140 5.99 -14.95 1.26
CA ILE A 140 5.63 -13.54 1.48
C ILE A 140 5.09 -13.41 2.90
N CYS A 141 5.74 -12.57 3.71
CA CYS A 141 5.23 -12.16 5.02
C CYS A 141 4.77 -10.71 4.95
N LEU A 142 3.49 -10.45 5.23
CA LEU A 142 2.94 -9.10 5.28
C LEU A 142 2.63 -8.70 6.73
N ALA A 143 3.19 -7.58 7.18
CA ALA A 143 2.70 -6.85 8.33
C ALA A 143 1.97 -5.59 7.86
N TYR A 144 0.68 -5.47 8.17
CA TYR A 144 -0.12 -4.30 7.80
C TYR A 144 -0.73 -3.64 9.04
N GLY A 145 -0.24 -2.45 9.38
CA GLY A 145 -0.69 -1.68 10.52
C GLY A 145 -1.60 -0.52 10.15
N ALA A 146 -2.60 -0.25 10.98
CA ALA A 146 -3.41 0.96 10.91
C ALA A 146 -3.82 1.43 12.31
N ARG A 147 -4.22 2.70 12.42
CA ARG A 147 -4.68 3.27 13.68
C ARG A 147 -5.95 2.58 14.19
N MET A 148 -6.92 2.38 13.30
CA MET A 148 -8.20 1.72 13.58
C MET A 148 -8.40 0.53 12.64
N ARG A 149 -9.15 -0.48 13.09
CA ARG A 149 -9.49 -1.64 12.27
C ARG A 149 -10.18 -1.28 10.96
N SER A 150 -11.05 -0.27 10.98
CA SER A 150 -11.75 0.26 9.80
C SER A 150 -10.80 0.84 8.73
N LEU A 151 -9.60 1.26 9.13
CA LEU A 151 -8.59 1.81 8.22
C LEU A 151 -7.68 0.72 7.62
N LEU A 152 -7.92 -0.55 7.89
CA LEU A 152 -7.32 -1.67 7.14
C LEU A 152 -8.01 -1.83 5.76
N ILE A 153 -8.06 -0.76 4.98
CA ILE A 153 -8.89 -0.62 3.76
C ILE A 153 -8.57 -1.61 2.63
N TYR A 154 -7.38 -2.24 2.66
CA TYR A 154 -6.94 -3.25 1.69
C TYR A 154 -7.13 -4.69 2.18
N ARG A 155 -7.80 -4.92 3.31
CA ARG A 155 -8.02 -6.25 3.89
C ARG A 155 -8.69 -7.21 2.91
N ASP A 156 -9.62 -6.74 2.08
CA ASP A 156 -10.27 -7.58 1.07
C ASP A 156 -9.32 -8.01 -0.05
N LEU A 157 -8.42 -7.12 -0.48
CA LEU A 157 -7.37 -7.48 -1.44
C LEU A 157 -6.45 -8.54 -0.82
N VAL A 158 -5.97 -8.31 0.41
CA VAL A 158 -5.08 -9.23 1.12
C VAL A 158 -5.74 -10.59 1.34
N ARG A 159 -7.03 -10.62 1.66
CA ARG A 159 -7.81 -11.86 1.82
C ARG A 159 -7.93 -12.64 0.51
N ARG A 160 -8.14 -11.96 -0.63
CA ARG A 160 -8.11 -12.61 -1.95
C ARG A 160 -6.72 -13.18 -2.25
N CYS A 161 -5.66 -12.41 -1.98
CA CYS A 161 -4.28 -12.86 -2.16
C CYS A 161 -3.95 -14.07 -1.27
N THR A 162 -4.42 -14.11 -0.02
CA THR A 162 -4.14 -15.22 0.91
C THR A 162 -4.78 -16.54 0.46
N ARG A 163 -5.96 -16.46 -0.17
CA ARG A 163 -6.61 -17.63 -0.82
C ARG A 163 -5.84 -18.10 -2.06
N LYS A 164 -5.27 -17.16 -2.81
CA LYS A 164 -4.52 -17.41 -4.05
C LYS A 164 -3.08 -17.90 -3.81
N LEU A 165 -2.43 -17.39 -2.76
CA LEU A 165 -1.00 -17.58 -2.49
C LEU A 165 -0.84 -18.46 -1.25
N PRO A 166 -0.42 -19.74 -1.40
CA PRO A 166 -0.29 -20.66 -0.28
C PRO A 166 0.78 -20.21 0.73
N ARG A 167 1.83 -19.52 0.25
CA ARG A 167 2.98 -19.05 1.03
C ARG A 167 2.89 -17.57 1.44
N LEU A 168 1.67 -17.02 1.54
CA LEU A 168 1.41 -15.69 2.08
C LEU A 168 0.94 -15.79 3.54
N ASP A 169 1.73 -15.24 4.45
CA ASP A 169 1.39 -15.07 5.86
C ASP A 169 1.18 -13.59 6.19
N VAL A 170 0.10 -13.28 6.91
CA VAL A 170 -0.35 -11.91 7.15
C VAL A 170 -0.54 -11.65 8.64
N SER A 171 -0.01 -10.52 9.12
CA SER A 171 -0.23 -10.01 10.47
C SER A 171 -0.74 -8.57 10.41
N TYR A 172 -1.96 -8.34 10.88
CA TYR A 172 -2.55 -7.02 11.00
C TYR A 172 -2.27 -6.42 12.38
N PHE A 173 -1.91 -5.15 12.42
CA PHE A 173 -1.61 -4.40 13.64
C PHE A 173 -2.59 -3.24 13.80
N ILE A 174 -3.28 -3.16 14.93
CA ILE A 174 -4.30 -2.13 15.19
C ILE A 174 -3.90 -1.34 16.43
N GLU A 175 -3.60 -0.04 16.28
CA GLU A 175 -3.07 0.77 17.41
C GLU A 175 -4.14 1.06 18.47
N GLU A 176 -5.33 1.49 18.07
CA GLU A 176 -6.42 1.80 18.99
C GLU A 176 -7.22 0.53 19.33
N ARG A 177 -7.42 0.27 20.63
CA ARG A 177 -8.54 -0.56 21.07
C ARG A 177 -9.82 0.20 20.70
N SER A 178 -10.73 -0.43 19.96
CA SER A 178 -12.11 0.08 19.88
C SER A 178 -12.63 0.27 21.31
N GLY A 179 -12.78 1.52 21.75
CA GLY A 179 -13.47 1.87 22.99
C GLY A 179 -14.97 1.60 22.81
N ASN A 180 -15.59 1.01 23.83
CA ASN A 180 -16.96 0.51 23.89
C ASN A 180 -17.28 -0.71 23.00
N VAL A 181 -16.97 -1.90 23.53
CA VAL A 181 -17.89 -3.03 23.38
C VAL A 181 -19.09 -2.69 24.29
N GLY A 182 -20.10 -2.03 23.72
CA GLY A 182 -21.44 -2.18 24.26
C GLY A 182 -21.79 -3.66 24.16
N ASN A 183 -22.28 -4.24 25.25
CA ASN A 183 -22.94 -5.54 25.22
C ASN A 183 -24.09 -5.48 24.24
N ASP A 184 -23.84 -5.83 22.99
CA ASP A 184 -24.84 -6.30 22.04
C ASP A 184 -24.23 -7.51 21.34
N ASP A 185 -24.26 -8.60 22.10
CA ASP A 185 -24.19 -9.97 21.64
C ASP A 185 -25.24 -10.18 20.55
N HIS A 186 -24.81 -10.35 19.29
CA HIS A 186 -25.41 -11.20 18.25
C HIS A 186 -24.32 -11.45 17.21
N GLY A 187 -23.46 -12.42 17.51
CA GLY A 187 -22.45 -12.92 16.58
C GLY A 187 -23.10 -13.61 15.38
N ASP A 188 -23.17 -12.91 14.25
CA ASP A 188 -23.43 -13.54 12.96
C ASP A 188 -22.15 -14.28 12.53
N GLY A 189 -22.10 -15.56 12.93
CA GLY A 189 -21.06 -16.51 12.60
C GLY A 189 -21.02 -16.78 11.09
N ARG A 190 -20.33 -15.92 10.34
CA ARG A 190 -19.73 -16.34 9.07
C ARG A 190 -18.46 -17.12 9.38
N GLU A 191 -18.61 -18.44 9.45
CA GLU A 191 -17.50 -19.40 9.52
C GLU A 191 -16.40 -19.01 8.52
N ALA A 192 -15.28 -18.52 9.05
CA ALA A 192 -14.06 -18.41 8.29
C ALA A 192 -13.57 -19.84 8.03
N ALA A 193 -13.40 -20.20 6.75
CA ALA A 193 -12.79 -21.45 6.35
C ALA A 193 -11.50 -21.72 7.16
N PRO A 194 -11.29 -22.94 7.70
CA PRO A 194 -10.38 -23.21 8.82
C PRO A 194 -8.88 -23.01 8.53
N GLU A 195 -8.46 -22.88 7.27
CA GLU A 195 -7.05 -22.64 6.89
C GLU A 195 -6.68 -21.16 6.70
N ALA A 196 -7.64 -20.32 6.28
CA ALA A 196 -7.38 -18.88 6.11
C ALA A 196 -7.20 -18.17 7.47
N SER A 197 -7.83 -18.70 8.52
CA SER A 197 -7.75 -18.17 9.88
C SER A 197 -6.40 -18.37 10.57
N GLN A 198 -5.56 -19.31 10.10
CA GLN A 198 -4.24 -19.56 10.70
C GLN A 198 -3.12 -18.67 10.12
N ARG A 199 -3.26 -18.31 8.84
CA ARG A 199 -2.29 -17.49 8.08
C ARG A 199 -2.53 -15.98 8.22
N GLU A 200 -3.75 -15.57 8.53
CA GLU A 200 -4.09 -14.18 8.88
C GLU A 200 -4.24 -14.03 10.39
N ARG A 201 -3.49 -13.11 11.00
CA ARG A 201 -3.58 -12.80 12.44
C ARG A 201 -3.85 -11.33 12.65
N GLU A 202 -4.63 -10.99 13.67
CA GLU A 202 -4.79 -9.61 14.12
C GLU A 202 -4.22 -9.46 15.52
N GLN A 203 -3.56 -8.34 15.76
CA GLN A 203 -3.00 -8.00 17.07
C GLN A 203 -3.07 -6.50 17.35
N ILE A 204 -3.13 -6.16 18.63
CA ILE A 204 -3.13 -4.78 19.09
C ILE A 204 -1.69 -4.26 19.14
N GLY A 205 -1.51 -3.01 18.73
CA GLY A 205 -0.25 -2.29 18.75
C GLY A 205 0.20 -1.83 17.37
N ARG A 206 1.45 -1.39 17.30
CA ARG A 206 2.12 -0.94 16.08
C ARG A 206 2.77 -2.11 15.35
N VAL A 207 3.04 -1.93 14.06
CA VAL A 207 3.84 -2.86 13.27
C VAL A 207 5.14 -3.19 14.01
N SER A 208 5.37 -4.47 14.25
CA SER A 208 6.50 -4.97 15.03
C SER A 208 7.22 -6.08 14.28
N VAL A 209 8.51 -5.87 14.02
CA VAL A 209 9.37 -6.91 13.44
C VAL A 209 9.49 -8.05 14.43
N ALA A 210 9.65 -7.79 15.72
CA ALA A 210 9.69 -8.82 16.76
C ALA A 210 8.46 -9.75 16.74
N ALA A 211 7.25 -9.20 16.59
CA ALA A 211 6.03 -10.01 16.51
C ALA A 211 5.93 -10.82 15.21
N LEU A 212 6.41 -10.25 14.09
CA LEU A 212 6.41 -10.92 12.78
C LEU A 212 7.52 -11.98 12.67
N TRP A 213 8.64 -11.79 13.38
CA TRP A 213 9.88 -12.54 13.24
C TRP A 213 9.71 -14.07 13.24
N PRO A 214 8.92 -14.69 14.15
CA PRO A 214 8.76 -16.14 14.18
C PRO A 214 8.05 -16.72 12.95
N ARG A 215 7.42 -15.87 12.12
CA ARG A 215 6.67 -16.28 10.93
C ARG A 215 7.51 -16.21 9.66
N ILE A 216 8.67 -15.58 9.70
CA ILE A 216 9.56 -15.43 8.55
C ILE A 216 10.40 -16.72 8.44
N PRO A 217 10.28 -17.53 7.37
CA PRO A 217 10.96 -18.85 7.31
C PRO A 217 12.49 -18.76 7.36
N ARG A 218 13.07 -17.77 6.68
CA ARG A 218 14.51 -17.52 6.60
C ARG A 218 14.76 -16.02 6.73
N PRO A 219 14.65 -15.45 7.94
CA PRO A 219 14.65 -13.99 8.12
C PRO A 219 15.96 -13.33 7.68
N LYS A 220 17.07 -14.08 7.65
CA LYS A 220 18.37 -13.58 7.20
C LYS A 220 18.56 -13.56 5.70
N ASP A 221 17.77 -14.34 4.96
CA ASP A 221 17.87 -14.50 3.50
C ASP A 221 16.75 -13.75 2.76
N ALA A 222 15.92 -13.02 3.51
CA ALA A 222 14.76 -12.31 2.99
C ALA A 222 15.08 -10.84 2.69
N ASP A 223 14.40 -10.29 1.69
CA ASP A 223 14.39 -8.85 1.42
C ASP A 223 13.21 -8.19 2.16
N TYR A 224 13.48 -7.06 2.82
CA TYR A 224 12.53 -6.32 3.63
C TYR A 224 12.13 -5.03 2.91
N TYR A 225 10.83 -4.85 2.70
CA TYR A 225 10.26 -3.68 2.06
C TYR A 225 9.36 -2.95 3.04
N ILE A 226 9.64 -1.66 3.28
CA ILE A 226 8.96 -0.86 4.30
C ILE A 226 8.35 0.37 3.66
N SER A 227 7.05 0.59 3.88
CA SER A 227 6.33 1.79 3.41
C SER A 227 5.32 2.24 4.46
N GLY A 228 5.31 3.53 4.80
CA GLY A 228 4.42 4.07 5.83
C GLY A 228 4.99 5.31 6.55
N PRO A 229 4.41 5.69 7.70
CA PRO A 229 4.78 6.92 8.39
C PRO A 229 6.26 6.96 8.84
N PRO A 230 6.92 8.13 8.85
CA PRO A 230 8.35 8.23 9.18
C PRO A 230 8.76 7.59 10.52
N ALA A 231 7.89 7.64 11.53
CA ALA A 231 8.15 6.99 12.82
C ALA A 231 8.22 5.46 12.70
N MET A 232 7.35 4.85 11.89
CA MET A 232 7.38 3.43 11.60
C MET A 232 8.63 3.07 10.81
N LEU A 233 8.97 3.82 9.76
CA LEU A 233 10.17 3.57 8.95
C LEU A 233 11.42 3.52 9.83
N ARG A 234 11.63 4.54 10.68
CA ARG A 234 12.77 4.58 11.61
C ARG A 234 12.79 3.39 12.57
N SER A 235 11.67 3.10 13.23
CA SER A 235 11.58 2.03 14.23
C SER A 235 11.81 0.65 13.61
N VAL A 236 11.18 0.37 12.48
CA VAL A 236 11.28 -0.94 11.79
C VAL A 236 12.67 -1.13 11.22
N SER A 237 13.24 -0.12 10.55
CA SER A 237 14.61 -0.22 10.02
C SER A 237 15.64 -0.40 11.12
N GLN A 238 15.47 0.24 12.28
CA GLN A 238 16.38 0.04 13.41
C GLN A 238 16.29 -1.38 13.96
N ASP A 239 15.08 -1.90 14.21
CA ASP A 239 14.88 -3.28 14.70
C ASP A 239 15.49 -4.32 13.74
N LEU A 240 15.34 -4.12 12.41
CA LEU A 240 15.99 -4.98 11.42
C LEU A 240 17.52 -4.93 11.48
N ARG A 241 18.12 -3.74 11.65
CA ARG A 241 19.58 -3.61 11.79
C ARG A 241 20.09 -4.22 13.10
N ASP A 242 19.39 -4.00 14.21
CA ASP A 242 19.72 -4.59 15.51
C ASP A 242 19.66 -6.13 15.46
N ARG A 243 18.75 -6.65 14.63
CA ARG A 243 18.65 -8.07 14.30
C ARG A 243 19.68 -8.53 13.28
N GLY A 244 20.58 -7.69 12.80
CA GLY A 244 21.67 -8.02 11.89
C GLY A 244 21.23 -8.28 10.44
N ILE A 245 20.19 -7.60 9.96
CA ILE A 245 19.83 -7.57 8.53
C ILE A 245 20.73 -6.55 7.83
N ALA A 246 21.30 -6.95 6.70
CA ALA A 246 22.17 -6.10 5.90
C ALA A 246 21.38 -4.92 5.31
N SER A 247 22.01 -3.75 5.17
CA SER A 247 21.29 -2.54 4.71
C SER A 247 20.77 -2.67 3.29
N GLU A 248 21.44 -3.48 2.46
CA GLU A 248 21.09 -3.76 1.07
C GLU A 248 19.81 -4.59 0.94
N ALA A 249 19.45 -5.33 1.99
CA ALA A 249 18.20 -6.10 2.09
C ALA A 249 17.06 -5.29 2.72
N ILE A 250 17.29 -4.02 3.10
CA ILE A 250 16.27 -3.13 3.66
C ILE A 250 15.93 -2.05 2.65
N HIS A 251 14.78 -2.20 2.00
CA HIS A 251 14.24 -1.27 1.04
C HIS A 251 13.17 -0.38 1.68
N ILE A 252 13.29 0.93 1.53
CA ILE A 252 12.39 1.91 2.14
C ILE A 252 11.74 2.77 1.07
N ASP A 253 10.42 2.82 1.08
CA ASP A 253 9.61 3.79 0.35
C ASP A 253 9.31 4.96 1.31
N ALA A 254 10.19 5.96 1.30
CA ALA A 254 10.07 7.14 2.14
C ALA A 254 9.26 8.23 1.42
N TRP A 255 8.24 8.76 2.10
CA TRP A 255 7.38 9.81 1.59
C TRP A 255 7.85 11.14 2.19
N GLU A 256 8.30 12.07 1.37
CA GLU A 256 8.62 13.46 1.76
C GLU A 256 7.60 14.45 1.20
#